data_AF-A0A1I2J1G9-F1
#
_entry.id   AF-A0A1I2J1G9-F1
#
_cell.length_a   1.000
_cell.length_b   1.000
_cell.length_c   1.000
_cell.angle_alpha   90.00
_cell.angle_beta   90.00
_cell.angle_gamma   90.00
#
_symmetry.space_group_name_H-M   'P 1'
#
loop_
_entity.id
_entity.type
_entity.pdbx_description
1 polymer ?
#
loop_
_entity_poly.entity_id
_entity_poly.type
_entity_poly.pdbx_seq_one_letter_code
_entity_poly.pdbx_strand_id
1 'polypeptide(L)'
;MKLPNTIEELQKLLLEVLGKLSVLKEDNSKLRLENTQLKAENAELRRRLGMHSGNSHKPPSSDGYKKKKIVAALPKEAVKRQGGQIGHQGKTLEQVDKADKVVVHHAERCSG
;
A
#
# COMPACT_ATOMS: atom_id res chain seq x y z
N MET A 1 -55.20 13.36 16.96
CA MET A 1 -55.96 12.09 17.00
C MET A 1 -56.79 12.09 18.27
N LYS A 2 -58.11 11.90 18.18
CA LYS A 2 -58.93 11.67 19.38
C LYS A 2 -58.63 10.25 19.84
N LEU A 3 -58.17 10.08 21.08
CA LEU A 3 -58.03 8.75 21.65
C LEU A 3 -59.43 8.16 21.89
N PRO A 4 -59.58 6.85 21.74
CA PRO A 4 -60.81 6.19 22.16
C PRO A 4 -61.01 6.38 23.66
N ASN A 5 -62.24 6.64 24.08
CA ASN A 5 -62.59 6.97 25.46
C ASN A 5 -63.38 5.84 26.15
N THR A 6 -63.71 4.77 25.43
CA THR A 6 -64.36 3.60 25.99
C THR A 6 -63.32 2.53 26.34
N ILE A 7 -63.62 1.71 27.36
CA ILE A 7 -62.71 0.65 27.82
C ILE A 7 -62.47 -0.38 26.69
N GLU A 8 -63.50 -0.75 25.93
CA GLU A 8 -63.40 -1.74 24.85
C GLU A 8 -62.51 -1.25 23.70
N GLU A 9 -62.66 0.00 23.27
CA GLU A 9 -61.82 0.56 22.21
C GLU A 9 -60.36 0.71 22.66
N LEU A 10 -60.12 1.06 23.93
CA LEU A 10 -58.78 1.12 24.51
C LEU A 10 -58.13 -0.27 24.56
N GLN A 11 -58.87 -1.32 24.93
CA GLN A 11 -58.37 -2.71 24.93
C GLN A 11 -58.00 -3.18 23.53
N LYS A 12 -58.82 -2.86 22.52
CA LYS A 12 -58.54 -3.18 21.11
C LYS A 12 -57.27 -2.46 20.62
N LEU A 13 -57.14 -1.17 20.91
CA LEU A 13 -55.97 -0.39 20.53
C LEU A 13 -54.70 -0.92 21.22
N LEU A 14 -54.79 -1.33 22.49
CA LEU A 14 -53.67 -1.91 23.21
C LEU A 14 -53.18 -3.21 22.56
N LEU A 15 -54.09 -4.12 22.20
CA LEU A 15 -53.73 -5.35 21.49
C LEU A 15 -53.04 -5.07 20.15
N GLU A 16 -53.57 -4.11 19.38
CA GLU A 16 -52.97 -3.70 18.11
C GLU A 16 -51.56 -3.13 18.29
N VAL A 17 -51.38 -2.23 19.26
CA VAL A 17 -50.08 -1.62 19.56
C VAL A 17 -49.08 -2.66 20.05
N LEU A 18 -49.50 -3.60 20.90
CA LEU A 18 -48.63 -4.69 21.37
C LEU A 18 -48.18 -5.59 20.22
N GLY A 19 -49.08 -5.93 19.29
CA GLY A 19 -48.73 -6.68 18.08
C GLY A 19 -47.73 -5.93 17.20
N LYS A 20 -47.95 -4.63 16.95
CA LYS A 20 -47.00 -3.80 16.20
C LYS A 20 -45.64 -3.73 16.90
N LEU A 21 -45.62 -3.62 18.23
CA LEU A 21 -44.38 -3.58 19.01
C LEU A 21 -43.60 -4.89 18.95
N SER A 22 -44.25 -6.06 18.91
CA SER A 22 -43.54 -7.33 18.78
C SER A 22 -42.87 -7.44 17.41
N VAL A 23 -43.61 -7.16 16.34
CA VAL A 23 -43.09 -7.17 14.96
C VAL A 23 -41.93 -6.20 14.81
N LEU A 24 -42.09 -4.95 15.26
CA LEU A 24 -41.02 -3.94 15.20
C LEU A 24 -39.78 -4.36 15.98
N LYS A 25 -39.93 -5.02 17.14
CA LYS A 25 -38.80 -5.52 17.92
C LYS A 25 -38.07 -6.65 17.19
N GLU A 26 -38.80 -7.58 16.59
CA GLU A 26 -38.21 -8.67 15.80
C GLU A 26 -37.43 -8.14 14.60
N ASP A 27 -38.02 -7.23 13.84
CA ASP A 27 -37.36 -6.64 12.68
C ASP A 27 -36.15 -5.80 13.07
N ASN A 28 -36.25 -5.04 14.17
CA ASN A 28 -35.11 -4.29 14.68
C ASN A 28 -33.96 -5.21 15.12
N SER A 29 -34.28 -6.36 15.72
CA SER A 29 -33.28 -7.38 16.08
C SER A 29 -32.58 -7.95 14.84
N LYS A 30 -33.34 -8.31 13.80
CA LYS A 30 -32.80 -8.82 12.52
C LYS A 30 -31.90 -7.78 11.85
N LEU A 31 -32.37 -6.54 11.75
CA LEU A 31 -31.60 -5.44 11.15
C LEU A 31 -30.32 -5.14 11.93
N ARG A 32 -30.36 -5.21 13.26
CA ARG A 32 -29.16 -5.04 14.10
C ARG A 32 -28.15 -6.16 13.85
N LEU A 33 -28.59 -7.40 13.72
CA LEU A 33 -27.71 -8.54 13.43
C LEU A 33 -27.06 -8.39 12.05
N GLU A 34 -27.83 -8.06 11.02
CA GLU A 34 -27.28 -7.84 9.68
C GLU A 34 -26.30 -6.66 9.67
N ASN A 35 -26.64 -5.57 10.37
CA ASN A 35 -25.77 -4.40 10.45
C ASN A 35 -24.43 -4.72 11.14
N THR A 36 -24.41 -5.55 12.18
CA THR A 36 -23.16 -5.95 12.84
C THR A 36 -22.31 -6.84 11.93
N GLN A 37 -22.93 -7.77 11.20
CA GLN A 37 -22.25 -8.60 10.20
C GLN A 37 -21.63 -7.76 9.08
N LEU A 38 -22.41 -6.88 8.47
CA LEU A 38 -21.95 -5.99 7.41
C LEU A 38 -20.84 -5.05 7.89
N LYS A 39 -20.94 -4.51 9.12
CA LYS A 39 -19.88 -3.68 9.70
C LYS A 39 -18.59 -4.45 9.90
N ALA A 40 -18.66 -5.69 10.38
CA ALA A 40 -17.49 -6.55 10.55
C ALA A 40 -16.80 -6.84 9.21
N GLU A 41 -17.58 -7.21 8.19
CA GLU A 41 -17.06 -7.44 6.83
C GLU A 41 -16.44 -6.16 6.25
N ASN A 42 -17.13 -5.03 6.37
CA ASN A 42 -16.65 -3.75 5.87
C ASN A 42 -15.33 -3.34 6.54
N ALA A 43 -15.21 -3.53 7.86
CA ALA A 43 -13.99 -3.27 8.60
C ALA A 43 -12.82 -4.15 8.11
N GLU A 44 -13.06 -5.44 7.88
CA GLU A 44 -12.05 -6.36 7.36
C GLU A 44 -11.63 -6.02 5.93
N LEU A 45 -12.58 -5.71 5.05
CA LEU A 45 -12.30 -5.27 3.67
C LEU A 45 -11.50 -3.97 3.66
N ARG A 46 -11.87 -2.98 4.49
CA ARG A 46 -11.12 -1.73 4.65
C ARG A 46 -9.72 -1.98 5.16
N ARG A 47 -9.55 -2.88 6.14
CA ARG A 47 -8.23 -3.28 6.66
C ARG A 47 -7.37 -3.87 5.54
N ARG A 48 -7.92 -4.80 4.74
CA ARG A 48 -7.20 -5.42 3.60
C ARG A 48 -6.80 -4.39 2.54
N LEU A 49 -7.72 -3.48 2.18
CA LEU A 49 -7.46 -2.43 1.19
C LEU A 49 -6.46 -1.39 1.67
N GLY A 50 -6.43 -1.12 2.98
CA GLY A 50 -5.47 -0.21 3.59
C GLY A 50 -4.06 -0.78 3.75
N MET A 51 -3.87 -2.10 3.69
CA MET A 51 -2.55 -2.71 3.82
C MET A 51 -1.71 -2.56 2.55
N HIS A 52 -0.53 -1.96 2.70
CA HIS A 52 0.50 -1.84 1.67
C HIS A 52 1.89 -2.07 2.29
N SER A 53 2.96 -2.16 1.49
CA SER A 53 4.31 -2.45 2.02
C SER A 53 4.75 -1.45 3.10
N GLY A 54 4.40 -0.18 2.93
CA GLY A 54 4.73 0.89 3.89
C GLY A 54 4.10 0.80 5.30
N ASN A 55 3.05 -0.02 5.50
CA ASN A 55 2.40 -0.15 6.83
C ASN A 55 2.27 -1.61 7.31
N SER A 56 2.73 -2.58 6.53
CA SER A 56 2.57 -4.02 6.82
C SER A 56 3.88 -4.74 7.14
N HIS A 57 5.01 -4.02 7.21
CA HIS A 57 6.38 -4.59 7.33
C HIS A 57 6.76 -5.56 6.19
N LYS A 58 5.91 -5.70 5.17
CA LYS A 58 6.21 -6.48 3.96
C LYS A 58 7.18 -5.69 3.08
N PRO A 59 8.13 -6.38 2.42
CA PRO A 59 9.04 -5.68 1.54
C PRO A 59 8.26 -4.98 0.41
N PRO A 60 8.74 -3.81 -0.08
CA PRO A 60 8.12 -3.15 -1.22
C PRO A 60 7.94 -4.08 -2.41
N SER A 61 8.78 -5.10 -2.60
CA SER A 61 8.63 -6.14 -3.63
C SER A 61 7.22 -6.78 -3.66
N SER A 62 6.59 -6.99 -2.50
CA SER A 62 5.30 -7.67 -2.35
C SER A 62 4.08 -6.93 -2.91
N ASP A 63 4.14 -5.61 -3.09
CA ASP A 63 3.00 -4.82 -3.59
C ASP A 63 2.74 -4.99 -5.10
N GLY A 64 3.59 -5.74 -5.82
CA GLY A 64 3.44 -6.01 -7.26
C GLY A 64 3.23 -4.75 -8.12
N TYR A 65 2.26 -4.77 -9.02
CA TYR A 65 1.94 -3.63 -9.89
C TYR A 65 1.17 -2.50 -9.20
N LYS A 66 0.72 -2.69 -7.94
CA LYS A 66 0.02 -1.64 -7.17
C LYS A 66 0.97 -0.60 -6.62
N LYS A 67 2.29 -0.85 -6.68
CA LYS A 67 3.29 0.12 -6.26
C LYS A 67 3.17 1.38 -7.07
N LYS A 68 3.23 2.52 -6.38
CA LYS A 68 3.46 3.79 -7.03
C LYS A 68 4.74 3.66 -7.85
N LYS A 69 4.69 4.03 -9.13
CA LYS A 69 5.90 4.15 -9.94
C LYS A 69 6.82 5.12 -9.20
N ILE A 70 7.91 4.60 -8.66
CA ILE A 70 8.98 5.45 -8.14
C ILE A 70 9.59 6.05 -9.38
N VAL A 71 9.09 7.22 -9.77
CA VAL A 71 9.85 8.11 -10.63
C VAL A 71 11.04 8.47 -9.77
N ALA A 72 12.19 7.84 -10.05
CA ALA A 72 13.43 8.21 -9.38
C ALA A 72 13.49 9.74 -9.45
N ALA A 73 13.68 10.39 -8.29
CA ALA A 73 14.00 11.80 -8.22
C ALA A 73 15.40 12.00 -8.80
N LEU A 74 15.57 11.61 -10.07
CA LEU A 74 16.70 11.98 -10.89
C LEU A 74 16.66 13.51 -10.90
N PRO A 75 17.70 14.18 -10.41
CA PRO A 75 17.78 15.63 -10.51
C PRO A 75 17.49 16.00 -11.96
N LYS A 76 16.50 16.87 -12.17
CA LYS A 76 16.33 17.52 -13.47
C LYS A 76 17.63 18.24 -13.77
N GLU A 77 18.36 17.69 -14.73
CA GLU A 77 19.54 18.29 -15.39
C GLU A 77 20.50 19.03 -14.46
N ALA A 78 21.36 18.30 -13.76
CA ALA A 78 22.70 18.81 -13.55
C ALA A 78 23.54 18.33 -14.73
N VAL A 79 23.72 19.19 -15.74
CA VAL A 79 24.67 18.99 -16.86
C VAL A 79 26.10 19.06 -16.32
N LYS A 80 26.46 18.19 -15.37
CA LYS A 80 27.87 17.95 -15.04
C LYS A 80 28.40 17.07 -16.15
N ARG A 81 29.11 17.69 -17.10
CA ARG A 81 29.83 16.99 -18.17
C ARG A 81 30.74 15.95 -17.52
N GLN A 82 30.61 14.69 -17.94
CA GLN A 82 31.52 13.63 -17.52
C GLN A 82 32.93 13.96 -18.04
N GLY A 83 33.93 13.92 -17.17
CA GLY A 83 35.32 14.24 -17.51
C GLY A 83 35.92 15.36 -16.65
N GLY A 84 37.15 15.73 -16.97
CA GLY A 84 37.84 16.85 -16.33
C GLY A 84 37.12 18.17 -16.58
N GLN A 85 37.17 19.08 -15.59
CA GLN A 85 36.63 20.42 -15.75
C GLN A 85 37.41 21.20 -16.81
N ILE A 86 36.74 22.11 -17.52
CA ILE A 86 37.38 23.00 -18.49
C ILE A 86 38.46 23.80 -17.74
N GLY A 87 39.71 23.67 -18.19
CA GLY A 87 40.89 24.29 -17.56
C GLY A 87 41.68 23.38 -16.61
N HIS A 88 41.24 22.15 -16.34
CA HIS A 88 42.02 21.20 -15.56
C HIS A 88 43.19 20.67 -16.41
N GLN A 89 44.42 20.91 -15.97
CA GLN A 89 45.59 20.35 -16.63
C GLN A 89 45.64 18.83 -16.39
N GLY A 90 45.64 18.05 -17.46
CA GLY A 90 45.79 16.60 -17.39
C GLY A 90 47.19 16.22 -16.91
N LYS A 91 47.30 15.19 -16.08
CA LYS A 91 48.58 14.59 -15.67
C LYS A 91 48.68 13.15 -16.17
N THR A 92 48.45 12.97 -17.46
CA THR A 92 48.60 11.66 -18.10
C THR A 92 50.08 11.38 -18.32
N LEU A 93 50.52 10.15 -18.06
CA LEU A 93 51.87 9.71 -18.43
C LEU A 93 51.98 9.68 -19.95
N GLU A 94 53.03 10.29 -20.49
CA GLU A 94 53.36 10.17 -21.90
C GLU A 94 53.91 8.78 -22.19
N GLN A 95 53.63 8.26 -23.39
CA GLN A 95 54.21 7.01 -23.83
C GLN A 95 55.72 7.21 -23.98
N VAL A 96 56.50 6.42 -23.25
CA VAL A 96 57.96 6.43 -23.33
C VAL A 96 58.45 5.39 -24.32
N ASP A 97 59.44 5.73 -25.14
CA ASP A 97 60.03 4.80 -26.12
C ASP A 97 60.77 3.63 -25.45
N LYS A 98 61.26 3.83 -24.23
CA LYS A 98 61.99 2.81 -23.44
C LYS A 98 61.38 2.70 -22.06
N ALA A 99 60.92 1.50 -21.70
CA ALA A 99 60.44 1.21 -20.36
C ALA A 99 61.60 1.13 -19.36
N ASP A 100 61.41 1.64 -18.14
CA ASP A 100 62.42 1.56 -17.07
C ASP A 100 62.72 0.10 -16.67
N LYS A 101 61.73 -0.78 -16.75
CA LYS A 101 61.86 -2.22 -16.50
C LYS A 101 60.96 -3.03 -17.43
N VAL A 102 61.53 -4.09 -17.98
CA VAL A 102 60.79 -5.12 -18.73
C VAL A 102 60.96 -6.42 -17.97
N VAL A 103 59.84 -7.04 -17.56
CA VAL A 103 59.83 -8.34 -16.90
C VAL A 103 59.11 -9.33 -17.80
N VAL A 104 59.83 -10.34 -18.26
CA VAL A 104 59.27 -11.42 -19.08
C VAL A 104 58.74 -12.50 -18.15
N HIS A 105 57.45 -12.80 -18.25
CA HIS A 105 56.83 -13.88 -17.50
C HIS A 105 56.65 -15.10 -18.40
N HIS A 106 57.24 -16.23 -18.01
CA HIS A 106 56.98 -17.53 -18.63
C HIS A 106 55.99 -18.31 -17.78
N ALA A 107 55.07 -19.03 -18.42
CA ALA A 107 54.20 -19.96 -17.73
C ALA A 107 55.02 -21.14 -17.18
N GLU A 108 54.76 -21.54 -15.94
CA GLU A 108 55.48 -22.65 -15.29
C GLU A 108 55.17 -24.02 -15.91
N ARG A 109 54.02 -24.17 -16.57
CA ARG A 109 53.66 -25.33 -17.39
C ARG A 109 52.82 -24.89 -18.59
N CYS A 110 53.10 -25.48 -19.74
CA CYS A 110 52.19 -25.46 -20.88
C CYS A 110 51.23 -26.65 -20.75
N SER A 111 49.92 -26.42 -20.87
CA SER A 111 48.93 -27.50 -20.92
C SER A 111 48.95 -28.12 -22.32
N GLY A 112 49.68 -29.23 -22.47
CA GLY A 112 49.63 -30.15 -23.60
C GLY A 112 49.01 -31.47 -23.18
#